data_AF-A0A6M0FU79-F1
#
_entry.id   AF-A0A6M0FU79-F1
#
_cell.length_a   1.000
_cell.length_b   1.000
_cell.length_c   1.000
_cell.angle_alpha   90.00
_cell.angle_beta   90.00
_cell.angle_gamma   90.00
#
_symmetry.space_group_name_H-M   'P 1'
#
loop_
_entity.id
_entity.type
_entity.pdbx_description
1 polymer ?
#
loop_
_entity_poly.entity_id
_entity_poly.type
_entity_poly.pdbx_seq_one_letter_code
_entity_poly.pdbx_strand_id
1 'polypeptide(L)' 'MTILVHVLRDAEEPRQIRYEQVATSEVLPQLDLALLERCVQISDVFEARKLFLQGLNE' A
#
# COMPACT_ATOMS: atom_id res chain seq x y z
N MET A 1 -0.13 -7.11 -8.57
CA MET A 1 -1.29 -6.27 -8.23
C MET A 1 -0.70 -5.07 -7.54
N THR A 2 -0.59 -3.95 -8.25
CA THR A 2 0.14 -2.78 -7.75
C THR A 2 -0.71 -2.06 -6.70
N ILE A 3 -0.19 -1.84 -5.50
CA ILE A 3 -0.86 -1.02 -4.49
C ILE A 3 -0.70 0.45 -4.90
N LEU A 4 -1.77 1.02 -5.46
CA LEU A 4 -1.89 2.43 -5.74
C LEU A 4 -2.65 3.09 -4.59
N VAL A 5 -1.95 3.81 -3.72
CA VAL A 5 -2.59 4.52 -2.61
C VAL A 5 -2.15 5.96 -2.67
N HIS A 6 -2.97 6.78 -3.32
CA HIS A 6 -3.42 8.12 -2.90
C HIS A 6 -4.55 8.58 -3.84
N VAL A 7 -5.54 9.28 -3.30
CA VAL A 7 -6.59 9.96 -4.07
C VAL A 7 -6.18 11.41 -4.15
N LEU A 8 -5.64 11.82 -5.30
CA LEU A 8 -5.52 13.24 -5.63
C LEU A 8 -6.75 13.59 -6.48
N ARG A 9 -7.53 14.58 -6.01
CA ARG A 9 -8.48 15.24 -6.92
C ARG A 9 -7.65 16.00 -7.92
N ASP A 10 -7.86 15.71 -9.21
CA ASP A 10 -7.23 16.48 -10.26
C ASP A 10 -7.63 17.96 -10.09
N ALA A 11 -6.62 18.84 -10.04
CA ALA A 11 -6.82 20.27 -9.80
C ALA A 11 -7.54 20.96 -10.98
N GLU A 12 -7.43 20.38 -12.18
CA GLU A 12 -8.11 20.84 -13.39
C GLU A 12 -9.43 20.08 -13.59
N GLU A 13 -9.49 18.81 -13.19
CA GLU A 13 -10.68 17.95 -13.33
C GLU A 13 -11.19 17.42 -11.96
N PRO A 14 -11.90 18.22 -11.15
CA PRO A 14 -12.27 17.88 -9.77
C PRO A 14 -13.21 16.67 -9.60
N ARG A 15 -13.69 16.09 -10.71
CA ARG A 15 -14.51 14.87 -10.75
C ARG A 15 -13.68 13.61 -11.05
N GLN A 16 -12.41 13.75 -11.41
CA GLN A 16 -11.52 12.66 -11.76
C GLN A 16 -10.65 12.31 -10.55
N ILE A 17 -10.68 11.03 -10.16
CA ILE A 17 -9.76 10.50 -9.16
C ILE A 17 -8.52 10.02 -9.90
N ARG A 18 -7.36 10.62 -9.60
CA ARG A 18 -6.07 10.12 -10.07
C ARG A 18 -5.40 9.34 -8.94
N TYR A 19 -4.93 8.16 -9.32
CA TYR A 19 -4.13 7.30 -8.46
C TYR A 19 -2.69 7.40 -8.90
N GLU A 20 -1.82 7.81 -8.00
CA GLU A 20 -0.37 7.82 -8.24
C GLU A 20 0.29 6.61 -7.57
N GLN A 21 1.34 6.11 -8.22
CA GLN A 21 2.17 5.09 -7.63
C GLN A 21 3.13 5.75 -6.63
N VAL A 22 3.02 5.35 -5.38
CA VAL A 22 3.88 5.85 -4.31
C VAL A 22 5.05 4.91 -4.11
N ALA A 23 6.23 5.49 -3.89
CA ALA A 23 7.44 4.72 -3.58
C ALA A 23 7.53 4.35 -2.09
N THR A 24 6.90 5.14 -1.22
CA THR A 24 6.96 5.02 0.25
C THR A 24 5.65 5.51 0.87
N SER A 25 5.32 5.03 2.07
CA SER A 25 4.18 5.54 2.83
C SER A 25 4.56 6.75 3.68
N GLU A 26 3.78 7.83 3.59
CA GLU A 26 3.97 9.01 4.45
C GLU A 26 3.65 8.73 5.93
N VAL A 27 2.71 7.80 6.18
CA VAL A 27 2.24 7.45 7.53
C VAL A 27 3.17 6.44 8.20
N LEU A 28 3.77 5.56 7.40
CA LEU A 28 4.67 4.51 7.88
C LEU A 28 5.88 4.42 6.94
N PRO A 29 6.89 5.30 7.10
CA PRO A 29 8.03 5.36 6.18
C PRO A 29 8.83 4.06 6.05
N GLN A 30 8.83 3.24 7.09
CA GLN A 30 9.47 1.92 7.13
C GLN A 30 8.64 0.81 6.45
N LEU A 31 7.46 1.12 5.91
CA LEU A 31 6.62 0.16 5.22
C LEU A 31 7.23 -0.23 3.89
N ASP A 32 7.60 -1.50 3.77
CA ASP A 32 7.86 -2.11 2.47
C ASP A 32 6.54 -2.36 1.72
N LEU A 33 6.31 -1.59 0.65
CA LEU A 33 5.12 -1.71 -0.18
C LEU A 33 5.07 -3.04 -0.95
N ALA A 34 6.21 -3.63 -1.29
CA ALA A 34 6.27 -4.94 -1.93
C ALA A 34 5.87 -6.05 -0.94
N LEU A 35 6.27 -5.92 0.33
CA LEU A 35 5.78 -6.80 1.40
C LEU A 35 4.27 -6.66 1.56
N LEU A 36 3.75 -5.43 1.60
CA LEU A 36 2.31 -5.19 1.71
C LEU A 36 1.54 -5.79 0.53
N GLU A 37 2.03 -5.63 -0.70
CA GLU A 37 1.46 -6.24 -1.91
C GLU A 37 1.34 -7.75 -1.80
N ARG A 38 2.35 -8.42 -1.25
CA ARG A 38 2.31 -9.86 -1.01
C ARG A 38 1.30 -10.22 0.07
N CYS A 39 1.24 -9.46 1.17
CA CYS A 39 0.33 -9.73 2.28
C CYS A 39 -1.16 -9.63 1.85
N VAL A 40 -1.51 -8.65 1.02
CA VAL A 40 -2.91 -8.47 0.56
C VAL A 40 -3.39 -9.55 -0.42
N GLN A 41 -2.46 -10.33 -0.98
CA GLN A 41 -2.78 -11.48 -1.84
C GLN A 41 -3.01 -12.77 -1.06
N ILE A 42 -2.68 -12.81 0.23
CA ILE A 42 -2.87 -13.98 1.09
C ILE A 42 -4.33 -14.01 1.55
N SER A 43 -5.03 -15.09 1.24
CA SER A 43 -6.45 -15.25 1.58
C SER A 43 -6.70 -15.38 3.10
N ASP A 44 -5.75 -15.95 3.84
CA ASP A 44 -5.82 -16.07 5.28
C ASP A 44 -5.29 -14.80 5.96
N VAL A 45 -6.18 -14.07 6.63
CA VAL A 45 -5.86 -12.83 7.33
C VAL A 45 -4.84 -13.01 8.46
N PHE A 46 -4.80 -14.18 9.11
CA PHE A 46 -3.83 -14.46 10.16
C PHE A 46 -2.43 -14.69 9.59
N GLU A 47 -2.34 -15.43 8.48
CA GLU A 47 -1.07 -15.61 7.77
C GLU A 47 -0.56 -14.30 7.18
N ALA A 48 -1.43 -13.52 6.55
CA ALA A 48 -1.10 -12.20 6.01
C ALA A 48 -0.53 -11.28 7.08
N ARG A 49 -1.20 -11.23 8.25
CA ARG A 49 -0.77 -10.39 9.37
C ARG A 49 0.55 -10.86 9.99
N LYS A 50 0.75 -12.17 10.10
CA LYS A 50 2.01 -12.73 10.62
C LYS A 50 3.19 -12.34 9.72
N LEU A 51 3.05 -12.52 8.41
CA LEU A 51 4.09 -12.16 7.44
C LEU A 51 4.40 -10.67 7.47
N PHE A 52 3.35 -9.83 7.51
CA PHE A 52 3.49 -8.38 7.59
C PHE A 52 4.29 -7.93 8.83
N LEU A 53 3.95 -8.47 10.00
CA LEU A 53 4.64 -8.14 11.25
C LEU A 53 6.09 -8.65 11.28
N GLN A 54 6.39 -9.76 10.60
CA GLN A 54 7.77 -10.24 10.50
C GLN A 54 8.64 -9.28 9.70
N GLY A 55 8.18 -8.84 8.53
CA GLY A 55 8.97 -7.94 7.69
C GLY A 55 9.06 -6.50 8.19
N LEU A 56 8.28 -6.10 9.21
CA LEU A 56 8.47 -4.81 9.90
C LEU A 56 9.57 -4.83 10.97
N ASN A 57 10.05 -6.02 11.37
CA ASN A 57 11.06 -6.20 12.41
C ASN A 57 12.45 -6.57 11.84
N GLU A 58 12.60 -6.62 10.52
CA GLU A 58 13.88 -6.83 9.80
C GLU A 58 14.53 -5.49 9.46
#